data_AF-A0A9D5L2H2-F1
#
_entry.id   AF-A0A9D5L2H2-F1
#
_cell.length_a   1.000
_cell.length_b   1.000
_cell.length_c   1.000
_cell.angle_alpha   90.00
_cell.angle_beta   90.00
_cell.angle_gamma   90.00
#
_symmetry.space_group_name_H-M   'P 1'
#
loop_
_entity.id
_entity.type
_entity.pdbx_description
1 polymer ?
#
loop_
_entity_poly.entity_id
_entity_poly.type
_entity_poly.pdbx_seq_one_letter_code
_entity_poly.pdbx_strand_id
1 'polypeptide(L)'
;MCIFLFWACKDDEPVLTFNGHTYTYNIGDNKTLVATLNGVRITEKDGEVVFYTPDNKIGSFTLNALIPGHDSVSIAGVELTTLPDNSGIAFKGEAIVSETEKIVFDGTIINTVLTINIDTVPLSQQS
;
A
#
# COMPACT_ATOMS: atom_id res chain seq x y z
N MET A 1 50.08 -18.50 -15.73
CA MET A 1 48.90 -18.19 -16.56
C MET A 1 47.68 -18.53 -15.74
N CYS A 2 47.14 -17.56 -15.00
CA CYS A 2 45.97 -17.75 -14.15
C CYS A 2 44.73 -17.32 -14.94
N ILE A 3 43.86 -18.27 -15.24
CA ILE A 3 42.59 -18.02 -15.90
C ILE A 3 41.60 -17.62 -14.81
N PHE A 4 41.23 -16.34 -14.77
CA PHE A 4 40.11 -15.84 -13.98
C PHE A 4 38.84 -16.01 -14.82
N LEU A 5 38.04 -17.03 -14.50
CA LEU A 5 36.68 -17.14 -15.01
C LEU A 5 35.79 -16.26 -14.12
N PHE A 6 35.52 -15.05 -14.59
CA PHE A 6 34.45 -14.23 -14.04
C PHE A 6 33.14 -14.97 -14.27
N TRP A 7 32.56 -15.49 -13.19
CA TRP A 7 31.13 -15.77 -13.16
C TRP A 7 30.42 -14.47 -13.51
N ALA A 8 29.64 -14.49 -14.58
CA ALA A 8 28.72 -13.40 -14.90
C ALA A 8 27.80 -13.21 -13.69
N CYS A 9 27.98 -12.10 -12.98
CA CYS A 9 26.96 -11.60 -12.07
C CYS A 9 25.71 -11.39 -12.92
N LYS A 10 24.65 -12.12 -12.61
CA LYS A 10 23.33 -11.81 -13.09
C LYS A 10 23.04 -10.42 -12.52
N ASP A 11 22.94 -9.43 -13.39
CA ASP A 11 22.59 -8.06 -12.98
C ASP A 11 21.39 -8.15 -12.04
N ASP A 12 21.62 -7.75 -10.78
CA ASP A 12 20.56 -7.63 -9.79
C ASP A 12 19.55 -6.64 -10.37
N GLU A 13 18.40 -7.16 -10.82
CA GLU A 13 17.26 -6.32 -11.09
C GLU A 13 17.01 -5.49 -9.82
N PRO A 14 16.83 -4.17 -9.91
CA PRO A 14 16.65 -3.35 -8.73
C PRO A 14 15.34 -3.76 -8.05
N VAL A 15 15.46 -4.64 -7.06
CA VAL A 15 14.35 -4.99 -6.18
C VAL A 15 13.99 -3.71 -5.45
N LEU A 16 12.80 -3.17 -5.74
CA LEU A 16 12.25 -2.05 -4.98
C LEU A 16 12.24 -2.44 -3.50
N THR A 17 13.14 -1.82 -2.74
CA THR A 17 13.38 -2.17 -1.34
C THR A 17 12.84 -1.06 -0.45
N PHE A 18 11.79 -1.36 0.32
CA PHE A 18 11.17 -0.46 1.29
C PHE A 18 11.52 -0.80 2.75
N ASN A 19 12.35 -1.84 2.96
CA ASN A 19 12.64 -2.44 4.26
C ASN A 19 13.08 -1.42 5.33
N GLY A 20 12.35 -1.39 6.45
CA GLY A 20 12.71 -0.61 7.63
C GLY A 20 12.46 0.89 7.49
N HIS A 21 11.73 1.33 6.45
CA HIS A 21 11.41 2.72 6.21
C HIS A 21 9.91 2.98 6.29
N THR A 22 9.56 4.16 6.80
CA THR A 22 8.20 4.69 6.76
C THR A 22 8.09 5.65 5.58
N TYR A 23 7.04 5.51 4.80
CA TYR A 23 6.75 6.33 3.61
C TYR A 23 5.40 6.99 3.78
N THR A 24 5.35 8.30 3.53
CA THR A 24 4.13 9.09 3.58
C THR A 24 3.70 9.47 2.17
N TYR A 25 2.45 9.17 1.82
CA TYR A 25 1.83 9.41 0.53
C TYR A 25 0.63 10.35 0.72
N ASN A 26 0.59 11.47 -0.01
CA ASN A 26 -0.42 12.52 0.21
C ASN A 26 -1.22 12.81 -1.06
N ILE A 27 -2.51 13.14 -0.88
CA ILE A 27 -3.34 13.70 -1.95
C ILE A 27 -2.93 15.15 -2.16
N GLY A 28 -2.18 15.43 -3.22
CA GLY A 28 -1.75 16.81 -3.52
C GLY A 28 -0.36 16.89 -4.15
N ASP A 29 0.41 17.90 -3.74
CA ASP A 29 1.68 18.27 -4.35
C ASP A 29 2.66 17.08 -4.38
N ASN A 30 3.15 16.77 -5.59
CA ASN A 30 3.93 15.58 -6.01
C ASN A 30 3.16 14.28 -6.32
N LYS A 31 1.81 14.24 -6.22
CA LYS A 31 0.93 13.14 -6.69
C LYS A 31 1.44 11.71 -6.40
N THR A 32 1.97 11.47 -5.20
CA THR A 32 2.43 10.13 -4.82
C THR A 32 1.29 9.25 -4.31
N LEU A 33 0.08 9.80 -4.10
CA LEU A 33 -1.13 9.05 -3.73
C LEU A 33 -2.24 9.18 -4.79
N VAL A 34 -2.79 8.03 -5.17
CA VAL A 34 -4.03 7.90 -5.93
C VAL A 34 -4.99 7.05 -5.11
N ALA A 35 -6.00 7.67 -4.49
CA ALA A 35 -6.97 6.98 -3.65
C ALA A 35 -8.38 7.04 -4.25
N THR A 36 -9.09 5.92 -4.18
CA THR A 36 -10.48 5.78 -4.59
C THR A 36 -11.28 5.22 -3.40
N LEU A 37 -12.42 5.82 -3.09
CA LEU A 37 -13.37 5.34 -2.09
C LEU A 37 -14.72 5.03 -2.75
N ASN A 38 -15.22 3.81 -2.61
CA ASN A 38 -16.49 3.35 -3.20
C ASN A 38 -16.59 3.68 -4.70
N GLY A 39 -15.49 3.48 -5.44
CA GLY A 39 -15.38 3.81 -6.86
C GLY A 39 -15.22 5.31 -7.20
N VAL A 40 -15.19 6.21 -6.22
CA VAL A 40 -15.02 7.66 -6.43
C VAL A 40 -13.61 8.09 -6.04
N ARG A 41 -12.92 8.81 -6.94
CA ARG A 41 -11.58 9.32 -6.67
C ARG A 41 -11.62 10.38 -5.55
N ILE A 42 -10.80 10.20 -4.52
CA ILE A 42 -10.62 11.19 -3.46
C ILE A 42 -9.72 12.31 -4.01
N THR A 43 -10.19 13.55 -3.91
CA THR A 43 -9.47 14.75 -4.37
C THR A 43 -9.26 15.79 -3.26
N GLU A 44 -9.71 15.47 -2.04
CA GLU A 44 -9.52 16.32 -0.87
C GLU A 44 -8.03 16.43 -0.53
N LYS A 45 -7.59 17.66 -0.24
CA LYS A 45 -6.18 18.01 -0.07
C LYS A 45 -5.51 17.38 1.16
N ASP A 46 -6.30 16.83 2.08
CA ASP A 46 -5.84 16.37 3.39
C ASP A 46 -5.76 14.84 3.51
N GLY A 47 -6.08 14.08 2.44
CA GLY A 47 -5.96 12.63 2.46
C GLY A 47 -4.50 12.17 2.44
N GLU A 48 -4.15 11.25 3.34
CA GLU A 48 -2.79 10.71 3.50
C GLU A 48 -2.80 9.20 3.75
N VAL A 49 -1.78 8.51 3.24
CA VAL A 49 -1.46 7.13 3.60
C VAL A 49 -0.02 7.06 4.12
N VAL A 50 0.14 6.59 5.35
CA VAL A 50 1.45 6.22 5.91
C VAL A 50 1.65 4.72 5.76
N PHE A 51 2.67 4.33 5.00
CA PHE A 51 3.05 2.95 4.76
C PHE A 51 4.34 2.61 5.49
N TYR A 52 4.40 1.42 6.07
CA TYR A 52 5.60 0.85 6.65
C TYR A 52 5.70 -0.64 6.33
N THR A 53 6.91 -1.13 6.08
CA THR A 53 7.20 -2.56 5.96
C THR A 53 8.57 -2.89 6.54
N PRO A 54 8.69 -3.94 7.37
CA PRO A 54 10.00 -4.40 7.85
C PRO A 54 10.79 -5.19 6.78
N ASP A 55 10.11 -5.86 5.85
CA ASP A 55 10.72 -6.91 5.01
C ASP A 55 10.15 -7.05 3.59
N ASN A 56 9.35 -6.09 3.12
CA ASN A 56 8.61 -6.09 1.85
C ASN A 56 7.62 -7.27 1.67
N LYS A 57 7.37 -8.07 2.71
CA LYS A 57 6.40 -9.18 2.69
C LYS A 57 5.17 -8.87 3.51
N ILE A 58 5.36 -8.13 4.60
CA ILE A 58 4.27 -7.68 5.46
C ILE A 58 4.32 -6.16 5.55
N GLY A 59 3.15 -5.51 5.48
CA GLY A 59 3.02 -4.06 5.57
C GLY A 59 2.05 -3.64 6.67
N SER A 60 2.17 -2.38 7.06
CA SER A 60 1.16 -1.65 7.81
C SER A 60 0.84 -0.34 7.11
N PHE A 61 -0.43 0.05 7.16
CA PHE A 61 -0.97 1.25 6.56
C PHE A 61 -1.72 2.06 7.61
N THR A 62 -1.56 3.37 7.60
CA THR A 62 -2.43 4.31 8.30
C THR A 62 -3.10 5.18 7.27
N LEU A 63 -4.43 5.13 7.21
CA LEU A 63 -5.27 5.90 6.28
C LEU A 63 -5.80 7.12 7.03
N ASN A 64 -5.26 8.30 6.74
CA ASN A 64 -5.60 9.55 7.42
C ASN A 64 -6.58 10.35 6.56
N ALA A 65 -7.73 10.73 7.13
CA ALA A 65 -8.78 11.51 6.46
C ALA A 65 -9.25 10.93 5.10
N LEU A 66 -9.17 9.60 4.92
CA LEU A 66 -9.64 8.92 3.71
C LEU A 66 -11.00 8.23 3.88
N ILE A 67 -11.38 7.88 5.11
CA ILE A 67 -12.61 7.16 5.42
C ILE A 67 -13.56 8.12 6.15
N PRO A 68 -14.74 8.44 5.59
CA PRO A 68 -15.70 9.35 6.24
C PRO A 68 -16.07 8.90 7.65
N GLY A 69 -16.07 9.83 8.60
CA GLY A 69 -16.37 9.53 10.01
C GLY A 69 -15.18 8.98 10.80
N HIS A 70 -14.02 8.79 10.17
CA HIS A 70 -12.80 8.30 10.81
C HIS A 70 -11.63 9.24 10.51
N ASP A 71 -11.05 9.85 11.55
CA ASP A 71 -9.86 10.69 11.40
C ASP A 71 -8.66 9.87 10.89
N SER A 72 -8.52 8.63 11.39
CA SER A 72 -7.45 7.71 11.02
C SER A 72 -7.91 6.26 11.15
N VAL A 73 -7.51 5.41 10.21
CA VAL A 73 -7.67 3.95 10.25
C VAL A 73 -6.31 3.28 10.12
N SER A 74 -5.93 2.48 11.12
CA SER A 74 -4.66 1.75 11.13
C SER A 74 -4.87 0.26 10.82
N ILE A 75 -4.09 -0.25 9.87
CA ILE A 75 -4.16 -1.63 9.37
C ILE A 75 -2.76 -2.21 9.46
N ALA A 76 -2.60 -3.36 10.09
CA ALA A 76 -1.32 -4.04 10.24
C ALA A 76 -1.41 -5.47 9.74
N GLY A 77 -0.26 -6.06 9.40
CA GLY A 77 -0.20 -7.45 8.96
C GLY A 77 -0.69 -7.67 7.53
N VAL A 78 -0.64 -6.65 6.67
CA VAL A 78 -1.07 -6.77 5.28
C VAL A 78 -0.02 -7.53 4.49
N GLU A 79 -0.41 -8.62 3.83
CA GLU A 79 0.48 -9.35 2.93
C GLU A 79 0.82 -8.50 1.70
N LEU A 80 2.11 -8.43 1.38
CA LEU A 80 2.66 -7.71 0.24
C LEU A 80 3.18 -8.72 -0.78
N THR A 81 2.80 -8.52 -2.04
CA THR A 81 3.22 -9.37 -3.15
C THR A 81 3.98 -8.53 -4.16
N THR A 82 5.24 -8.89 -4.44
CA THR A 82 5.99 -8.28 -5.57
C THR A 82 5.29 -8.62 -6.89
N LEU A 83 5.11 -7.61 -7.75
CA LEU A 83 4.51 -7.80 -9.06
C LEU A 83 5.39 -8.72 -9.94
N PRO A 84 4.81 -9.50 -10.87
CA PRO A 84 5.57 -10.48 -11.67
C PRO A 84 6.70 -9.89 -12.51
N ASP A 85 6.61 -8.60 -12.84
CA ASP A 85 7.61 -7.84 -13.61
C ASP A 85 8.57 -7.04 -12.71
N ASN A 86 8.55 -7.27 -11.40
CA ASN A 86 9.32 -6.54 -10.38
C ASN A 86 9.11 -5.01 -10.39
N SER A 87 8.05 -4.50 -11.04
CA SER A 87 7.78 -3.07 -11.17
C SER A 87 7.26 -2.42 -9.89
N GLY A 88 6.84 -3.23 -8.90
CA GLY A 88 6.21 -2.73 -7.69
C GLY A 88 5.73 -3.82 -6.74
N ILE A 89 4.96 -3.37 -5.76
CA ILE A 89 4.30 -4.22 -4.75
C ILE A 89 2.79 -4.07 -4.93
N ALA A 90 2.07 -5.18 -4.83
CA ALA A 90 0.62 -5.23 -4.71
C ALA A 90 0.22 -5.67 -3.31
N PHE A 91 -0.93 -5.20 -2.85
CA PHE A 91 -1.52 -5.57 -1.57
C PHE A 91 -3.03 -5.59 -1.65
N LYS A 92 -3.66 -6.33 -0.74
CA LYS A 92 -5.11 -6.37 -0.57
C LYS A 92 -5.46 -6.83 0.83
N GLY A 93 -6.65 -6.51 1.30
CA GLY A 93 -7.13 -6.98 2.60
C GLY A 93 -8.48 -6.39 2.99
N GLU A 94 -8.82 -6.62 4.24
CA GLU A 94 -9.98 -6.02 4.88
C GLU A 94 -9.64 -5.60 6.31
N ALA A 95 -10.32 -4.59 6.82
CA ALA A 95 -10.15 -4.12 8.20
C ALA A 95 -11.50 -3.65 8.75
N ILE A 96 -11.84 -4.06 9.97
CA ILE A 96 -12.99 -3.54 10.70
C ILE A 96 -12.66 -2.12 11.16
N VAL A 97 -13.49 -1.14 10.79
CA VAL A 97 -13.27 0.28 11.12
C VAL A 97 -14.25 0.79 12.18
N SER A 98 -15.40 0.14 12.34
CA SER A 98 -16.36 0.41 13.41
C SER A 98 -17.16 -0.85 13.77
N GLU A 99 -18.05 -0.75 14.75
CA GLU A 99 -18.96 -1.85 15.13
C GLU A 99 -19.90 -2.28 13.99
N THR A 100 -20.11 -1.42 12.99
CA THR A 100 -21.07 -1.65 11.90
C THR A 100 -20.44 -1.66 10.52
N GLU A 101 -19.13 -1.42 10.40
CA GLU A 101 -18.48 -1.21 9.11
C GLU A 101 -17.07 -1.81 9.08
N LYS A 102 -16.74 -2.37 7.93
CA LYS A 102 -15.38 -2.70 7.53
C LYS A 102 -15.03 -2.02 6.23
N ILE A 103 -13.74 -1.89 5.96
CA ILE A 103 -13.23 -1.57 4.64
C ILE A 103 -12.67 -2.84 3.98
N VAL A 104 -12.83 -2.93 2.67
CA VAL A 104 -12.12 -3.85 1.79
C VAL A 104 -11.23 -2.99 0.90
N PHE A 105 -9.98 -3.39 0.72
CA PHE A 105 -9.03 -2.58 -0.03
C PHE A 105 -8.09 -3.43 -0.88
N ASP A 106 -7.63 -2.84 -1.97
CA ASP A 106 -6.54 -3.31 -2.80
C ASP A 106 -5.71 -2.14 -3.30
N GLY A 107 -4.46 -2.40 -3.66
CA GLY A 107 -3.60 -1.34 -4.17
C GLY A 107 -2.24 -1.80 -4.62
N THR A 108 -1.49 -0.84 -5.13
CA THR A 108 -0.12 -1.03 -5.59
C THR A 108 0.78 0.12 -5.18
N ILE A 109 2.08 -0.15 -5.06
CA ILE A 109 3.14 0.84 -5.00
C ILE A 109 4.04 0.59 -6.21
N ILE A 110 3.99 1.47 -7.20
CA ILE A 110 4.76 1.38 -8.46
C ILE A 110 5.46 2.72 -8.67
N ASN A 111 6.77 2.71 -8.93
CA ASN A 111 7.55 3.93 -9.15
C ASN A 111 7.30 5.02 -8.10
N THR A 112 7.22 4.65 -6.82
CA THR A 112 6.93 5.55 -5.67
C THR A 112 5.52 6.18 -5.64
N VAL A 113 4.60 5.71 -6.49
CA VAL A 113 3.19 6.10 -6.46
C VAL A 113 2.39 4.99 -5.80
N LEU A 114 1.71 5.32 -4.70
CA LEU A 114 0.73 4.46 -4.05
C LEU A 114 -0.64 4.68 -4.70
N THR A 115 -1.20 3.61 -5.27
CA THR A 115 -2.60 3.56 -5.70
C THR A 115 -3.36 2.66 -4.74
N ILE A 116 -4.49 3.12 -4.20
CA ILE A 116 -5.34 2.35 -3.30
C ILE A 116 -6.82 2.53 -3.65
N ASN A 117 -7.52 1.41 -3.76
CA ASN A 117 -8.97 1.36 -3.87
C ASN A 117 -9.53 0.86 -2.54
N ILE A 118 -10.58 1.51 -2.06
CA ILE A 118 -11.19 1.22 -0.77
C ILE A 118 -12.71 1.18 -0.98
N ASP A 119 -13.34 0.13 -0.49
CA ASP A 119 -14.79 0.01 -0.41
C ASP A 119 -15.22 -0.12 1.05
N THR A 120 -16.17 0.69 1.48
CA THR A 120 -16.82 0.58 2.79
C THR A 120 -17.97 -0.41 2.70
N VAL A 121 -17.96 -1.42 3.55
CA VAL A 121 -18.93 -2.51 3.56
C VAL A 121 -19.56 -2.61 4.96
N PRO A 122 -20.90 -2.58 5.07
CA PRO A 122 -21.57 -2.83 6.33
C PRO A 122 -21.22 -4.23 6.87
N LEU A 123 -20.94 -4.32 8.17
CA LEU A 123 -20.91 -5.59 8.86
C LEU A 123 -22.35 -6.07 8.97
N SER A 124 -22.72 -7.09 8.20
CA SER A 124 -24.03 -7.72 8.31
C SER A 124 -24.24 -8.11 9.77
N GLN A 125 -25.23 -7.52 10.45
CA GLN A 125 -25.64 -8.03 11.74
C GLN A 125 -26.15 -9.44 11.49
N GLN A 126 -25.41 -10.45 11.95
CA GLN A 126 -25.95 -11.79 12.11
C GLN A 126 -27.11 -11.65 13.10
N SER A 127 -28.31 -11.56 12.53
CA SER A 127 -29.59 -11.58 13.24
C SER A 127 -29.98 -13.02 13.51
#